data_AF-A0A924D376-F1
#
_entry.id   AF-A0A924D376-F1
#
_cell.length_a   1.000
_cell.length_b   1.000
_cell.length_c   1.000
_cell.angle_alpha   90.00
_cell.angle_beta   90.00
_cell.angle_gamma   90.00
#
_symmetry.space_group_name_H-M   'P 1'
#
loop_
_entity.id
_entity.type
_entity.pdbx_description
1 polymer ?
#
loop_
_entity_poly.entity_id
_entity_poly.type
_entity_poly.pdbx_seq_one_letter_code
_entity_poly.pdbx_strand_id
1 'polypeptide(L)' 'MNTPIWLLGCGNMGGALLGRWLAEDMGPVAVIDPAPRSLPPGVAGGAAPPPRPPGVLGLAGKPQVWGGAGAP' A
#
# COMPACT_ATOMS: atom_id res chain seq x y z
N MET A 1 4.93 -13.43 -8.79
CA MET A 1 5.45 -13.55 -7.40
C MET A 1 4.24 -13.69 -6.50
N ASN A 2 4.21 -14.54 -5.47
CA ASN A 2 3.03 -14.66 -4.59
C ASN A 2 3.28 -14.07 -3.19
N THR A 3 4.17 -13.07 -3.12
CA THR A 3 4.55 -12.43 -1.87
C THR A 3 3.53 -11.32 -1.54
N PRO A 4 2.95 -11.29 -0.34
CA PRO A 4 2.01 -10.26 0.06
C PRO A 4 2.66 -8.88 0.09
N ILE A 5 1.95 -7.89 -0.44
CA ILE A 5 2.41 -6.51 -0.55
C ILE A 5 1.52 -5.62 0.32
N TRP A 6 2.14 -4.74 1.11
CA TRP A 6 1.45 -3.61 1.72
C TRP A 6 1.82 -2.34 0.99
N LEU A 7 0.82 -1.49 0.73
CA LEU A 7 1.01 -0.19 0.13
C LEU A 7 0.57 0.89 1.13
N LEU A 8 1.53 1.61 1.71
CA LEU A 8 1.27 2.73 2.60
C LEU A 8 0.97 3.99 1.80
N GLY A 9 -0.30 4.40 1.81
CA GLY A 9 -0.87 5.50 1.03
C GLY A 9 -1.31 5.07 -0.36
N CYS A 10 -2.46 5.55 -0.82
CA CYS A 10 -2.97 5.26 -2.17
C CYS A 10 -3.54 6.52 -2.87
N GLY A 11 -2.74 7.59 -2.90
CA GLY A 11 -2.99 8.74 -3.78
C GLY A 11 -2.67 8.44 -5.25
N ASN A 12 -2.55 9.46 -6.10
CA ASN A 12 -2.35 9.29 -7.55
C ASN A 12 -1.19 8.32 -7.92
N MET A 13 -0.02 8.49 -7.30
CA MET A 13 1.14 7.62 -7.57
C MET A 13 0.91 6.19 -7.05
N GLY A 14 0.46 6.05 -5.79
CA GLY A 14 0.19 4.74 -5.19
C GLY A 14 -0.90 3.98 -5.95
N GLY A 15 -1.95 4.67 -6.40
CA GLY A 15 -3.02 4.09 -7.21
C GLY A 15 -2.55 3.65 -8.60
N ALA A 16 -1.69 4.42 -9.27
CA ALA A 16 -1.10 4.02 -10.55
C ALA A 16 -0.20 2.78 -10.41
N LEU A 17 0.58 2.73 -9.32
CA LEU A 17 1.44 1.59 -8.99
C LEU A 17 0.61 0.35 -8.66
N LEU A 18 -0.41 0.48 -7.81
CA LEU A 18 -1.39 -0.56 -7.49
C LEU A 18 -2.04 -1.11 -8.78
N GLY A 19 -2.49 -0.22 -9.66
CA GLY A 19 -3.11 -0.62 -10.93
C GLY A 19 -2.19 -1.50 -11.78
N ARG A 20 -0.89 -1.16 -11.87
CA ARG A 20 0.10 -2.00 -12.57
C ARG A 20 0.35 -3.32 -11.86
N TRP A 21 0.47 -3.33 -10.54
CA TRP A 21 0.69 -4.56 -9.78
C TRP A 21 -0.45 -5.57 -9.89
N LEU A 22 -1.69 -5.07 -9.90
CA LEU A 22 -2.88 -5.91 -10.12
C LEU A 22 -2.94 -6.45 -11.56
N ALA A 23 -2.56 -5.64 -12.55
CA ALA A 23 -2.53 -6.06 -13.95
C ALA A 23 -1.47 -7.16 -14.22
N GLU A 24 -0.36 -7.13 -13.49
CA GLU A 24 0.77 -8.08 -13.63
C GLU A 24 0.68 -9.27 -12.65
N ASP A 25 -0.43 -9.39 -11.89
CA ASP A 25 -0.64 -10.43 -10.87
C ASP A 25 0.57 -10.58 -9.92
N MET A 26 1.07 -9.45 -9.40
CA MET A 26 2.25 -9.43 -8.52
C MET A 26 2.03 -10.04 -7.14
N GLY A 27 0.78 -10.36 -6.79
CA GLY A 27 0.38 -10.93 -5.52
C GLY A 27 -0.70 -10.10 -4.80
N PRO A 28 -1.20 -10.60 -3.66
CA PRO A 28 -2.24 -9.90 -2.91
C PRO A 28 -1.70 -8.59 -2.33
N VAL A 29 -2.40 -7.50 -2.61
CA VAL A 29 -2.07 -6.16 -2.12
C VAL A 29 -3.09 -5.68 -1.08
N ALA A 30 -2.59 -5.15 0.05
CA ALA A 30 -3.39 -4.43 1.02
C ALA A 30 -2.95 -2.96 1.07
N VAL A 31 -3.90 -2.04 1.03
CA VAL A 31 -3.66 -0.60 1.14
C VAL A 31 -3.83 -0.14 2.58
N ILE A 32 -2.82 0.55 3.10
CA ILE A 32 -2.83 1.19 4.41
C ILE A 32 -2.91 2.69 4.18
N ASP A 33 -4.09 3.26 4.34
CA ASP A 33 -4.36 4.68 4.12
C ASP A 33 -5.36 5.18 5.18
N PRO A 34 -5.14 6.33 5.83
CA PRO A 34 -6.09 6.88 6.80
C PRO A 34 -7.47 7.20 6.21
N ALA A 35 -7.55 7.46 4.91
CA ALA A 35 -8.76 7.83 4.18
C ALA A 35 -8.77 7.19 2.79
N PRO A 36 -8.87 5.84 2.70
CA PRO A 36 -8.81 5.11 1.44
C PRO A 36 -10.02 5.49 0.58
N ARG A 37 -9.75 5.81 -0.69
CA ARG A 37 -10.76 6.24 -1.65
C ARG A 37 -10.56 5.52 -2.97
N SER A 38 -11.67 5.11 -3.59
CA SER A 38 -11.70 4.55 -4.95
C SER A 38 -10.76 3.36 -5.17
N LEU A 39 -10.66 2.46 -4.19
CA LEU A 39 -9.87 1.24 -4.36
C LEU A 39 -10.53 0.27 -5.36
N PRO A 40 -9.73 -0.44 -6.19
CA PRO A 40 -10.26 -1.47 -7.07
C PRO A 40 -10.98 -2.59 -6.29
N PRO A 41 -11.98 -3.25 -6.89
CA PRO A 41 -12.64 -4.40 -6.28
C PRO A 41 -11.63 -5.48 -5.86
N GLY A 42 -11.82 -6.04 -4.66
CA GLY A 42 -10.96 -7.10 -4.12
C GLY A 42 -9.68 -6.60 -3.42
N VAL A 43 -9.38 -5.30 -3.45
CA VAL A 43 -8.26 -4.72 -2.69
C VAL A 43 -8.72 -4.37 -1.28
N ALA A 44 -8.10 -4.98 -0.27
CA ALA A 44 -8.33 -4.62 1.12
C ALA A 44 -7.71 -3.24 1.41
N GLY A 45 -8.45 -2.36 2.08
CA GLY A 45 -8.01 -1.01 2.41
C GLY A 45 -8.48 -0.56 3.79
N GLY A 46 -7.59 0.08 4.56
CA GLY A 46 -7.95 0.64 5.85
C GLY A 46 -6.82 1.42 6.50
N ALA A 47 -7.11 2.10 7.61
CA ALA A 47 -6.12 2.87 8.35
C ALA A 47 -5.13 1.98 9.15
N ALA A 48 -5.54 0.75 9.47
CA ALA A 48 -4.74 -0.18 10.26
C ALA A 48 -4.05 -1.22 9.35
N PRO A 49 -2.81 -1.64 9.70
CA PRO A 49 -2.15 -2.74 9.02
C PRO A 49 -2.92 -4.05 9.22
N PRO A 50 -2.95 -4.94 8.21
CA PRO A 50 -3.42 -6.32 8.37
C PRO A 50 -2.64 -7.08 9.46
N PRO A 51 -3.21 -8.16 10.03
CA PRO A 51 -2.61 -8.88 11.16
C PRO A 51 -1.29 -9.60 10.82
N ARG A 52 -1.04 -9.92 9.53
CA ARG A 52 0.17 -10.61 9.10
C ARG A 52 1.05 -9.67 8.27
N PRO A 53 2.35 -9.52 8.61
CA PRO A 53 3.25 -8.60 7.93
C PRO A 53 3.42 -8.94 6.44
N PRO A 54 3.77 -7.94 5.61
CA PRO A 54 4.02 -8.16 4.21
C PRO A 54 5.41 -8.74 4.00
N GLY A 55 5.65 -9.34 2.84
CA GLY A 55 7.01 -9.56 2.37
C GLY A 55 7.59 -8.35 1.63
N VAL A 56 6.73 -7.43 1.18
CA VAL A 56 7.11 -6.18 0.52
C VAL A 56 6.28 -5.02 1.07
N LEU A 57 6.94 -3.95 1.51
CA LEU A 57 6.29 -2.70 1.93
C LEU A 57 6.59 -1.59 0.92
N GLY A 58 5.56 -1.15 0.20
CA GLY A 58 5.61 0.02 -0.68
C GLY A 58 5.26 1.30 0.07
N LEU A 59 6.15 2.29 0.06
CA LEU A 59 5.92 3.61 0.61
C LEU A 59 5.43 4.56 -0.49
N ALA A 60 4.14 4.83 -0.52
CA ALA A 60 3.51 5.75 -1.48
C ALA A 60 2.90 7.01 -0.81
N GLY A 61 3.20 7.21 0.47
CA GLY A 61 2.93 8.43 1.21
C GLY A 61 3.92 9.55 0.87
N LYS A 62 3.47 10.79 1.02
CA LYS A 62 4.29 11.99 0.84
C LYS A 62 5.55 11.95 1.72
N PRO A 63 6.76 12.26 1.20
CA PRO A 63 8.01 12.21 1.98
C PRO A 63 7.95 12.87 3.37
N GLN A 64 7.21 13.98 3.47
CA GLN A 64 7.05 14.79 4.68
C GLN A 64 6.39 14.02 5.84
N VAL A 65 5.59 12.99 5.56
CA VAL A 65 4.94 12.20 6.63
C VAL A 65 5.92 11.23 7.30
N TRP A 66 7.09 10.99 6.71
CA TRP A 66 8.10 10.08 7.24
C TRP A 66 9.17 10.78 8.07
N GLY A 67 9.09 12.11 8.26
CA GLY A 67 10.14 12.91 8.89
C GLY A 67 10.51 12.49 10.32
N GLY A 68 9.65 11.72 11.02
CA GLY A 68 9.94 11.13 12.33
C GLY A 68 10.39 9.67 12.31
N ALA A 69 10.34 8.99 11.15
CA ALA A 69 10.63 7.56 11.02
C ALA A 69 12.13 7.22 11.00
N GLY A 70 13.00 8.23 11.15
CA GLY A 70 14.46 8.09 11.13
C GLY A 70 15.16 8.41 12.44
N ALA A 71 14.44 8.58 13.56
CA ALA A 71 15.07 8.69 14.87
C ALA A 71 15.50 7.29 15.35
N PRO A 72 16.74 7.12 15.85
CA PRO A 72 17.21 5.85 16.41
C PRO A 72 16.41 5.42 17.64
#